data_AF-A0A9X8YNW5-F1
#
_entry.id   AF-A0A9X8YNW5-F1
#
_cell.length_a   1.000
_cell.length_b   1.000
_cell.length_c   1.000
_cell.angle_alpha   90.00
_cell.angle_beta   90.00
_cell.angle_gamma   90.00
#
_symmetry.space_group_name_H-M   'P 1'
#
loop_
_entity.id
_entity.type
_entity.pdbx_description
1 polymer ?
#
loop_
_entity_poly.entity_id
_entity_poly.type
_entity_poly.pdbx_seq_one_letter_code
_entity_poly.pdbx_strand_id
1 'polypeptide(L)'
;WARTDFYNPFSQFVVKITQPVVGPLRRIIPSLGPIDSASLLLAFLLMTIKYPLLLLIQGGAMSLSPYNLLFGLISLVKSAGYLIFWVMIIRALMSWVSQGRSPIDYVMYQLTEPLMAPIRRIIPAMGGIDFSAMVVILILYLINYLGMDLFGEIWFLL
;
A
#
# COMPACT_ATOMS: atom_id res chain seq x y z
N TRP A 1 -0.63 9.07 -8.29
CA TRP A 1 -1.76 8.61 -9.12
C TRP A 1 -3.12 9.01 -8.53
N ALA A 2 -3.37 8.79 -7.24
CA ALA A 2 -4.60 9.19 -6.54
C ALA A 2 -4.82 10.72 -6.35
N ARG A 3 -3.81 11.55 -6.67
CA ARG A 3 -3.83 13.03 -6.56
C ARG A 3 -4.38 13.55 -5.23
N THR A 4 -4.03 12.89 -4.14
CA THR A 4 -4.41 13.29 -2.78
C THR A 4 -3.96 14.71 -2.47
N ASP A 5 -4.83 15.48 -1.83
CA ASP A 5 -4.54 16.83 -1.37
C ASP A 5 -3.31 16.86 -0.45
N PHE A 6 -2.28 17.58 -0.91
CA PHE A 6 -1.03 17.74 -0.20
C PHE A 6 -1.17 18.64 1.02
N TYR A 7 -2.09 19.61 1.00
CA TYR A 7 -2.26 20.59 2.09
C TYR A 7 -3.05 20.02 3.27
N ASN A 8 -3.62 18.82 3.14
CA ASN A 8 -4.30 18.15 4.23
C ASN A 8 -3.33 17.86 5.40
N PRO A 9 -3.73 18.12 6.66
CA PRO A 9 -2.88 17.87 7.84
C PRO A 9 -2.33 16.44 7.94
N PHE A 10 -3.14 15.43 7.56
CA PHE A 10 -2.70 14.04 7.58
C PHE A 10 -1.68 13.75 6.47
N SER A 11 -1.88 14.29 5.27
CA SER A 11 -0.88 14.22 4.18
C SER A 11 0.45 14.84 4.61
N GLN A 12 0.41 16.02 5.23
CA GLN A 12 1.59 16.72 5.76
C GLN A 12 2.29 15.90 6.84
N PHE A 13 1.54 15.26 7.73
CA PHE A 13 2.09 14.37 8.76
C PHE A 13 2.87 13.20 8.14
N VAL A 14 2.28 12.48 7.19
CA VAL A 14 2.94 11.36 6.49
C VAL A 14 4.20 11.83 5.76
N VAL A 15 4.11 12.96 5.06
CA VAL A 15 5.26 13.56 4.38
C VAL A 15 6.35 13.91 5.39
N LYS A 16 6.03 14.61 6.49
CA LYS A 16 7.00 15.01 7.51
C LYS A 16 7.74 13.82 8.13
N ILE A 17 7.05 12.69 8.33
CA ILE A 17 7.66 11.46 8.85
C ILE A 17 8.58 10.80 7.82
N THR A 18 8.19 10.78 6.55
CA THR A 18 8.92 10.07 5.49
C THR A 18 10.07 10.89 4.89
N GLN A 19 9.99 12.23 4.94
CA GLN A 19 10.96 13.14 4.33
C GLN A 19 12.41 13.01 4.82
N PRO A 20 12.71 12.76 6.11
CA PRO A 20 14.09 12.57 6.55
C PRO A 20 14.81 11.44 5.80
N VAL A 21 14.06 10.41 5.40
CA VAL A 21 14.60 9.26 4.64
C VAL A 21 14.49 9.50 3.14
N VAL A 22 13.32 9.92 2.65
CA VAL A 22 13.03 10.05 1.20
C VAL A 22 13.67 11.30 0.58
N GLY A 23 13.73 12.41 1.33
CA GLY A 23 14.21 13.71 0.86
C GLY A 23 15.63 13.68 0.30
N PRO A 24 16.62 13.04 0.96
CA PRO A 24 17.95 12.83 0.40
C PRO A 24 17.94 12.08 -0.94
N LEU A 25 17.13 11.02 -1.07
CA LEU A 25 17.05 10.23 -2.30
C LEU A 25 16.43 11.02 -3.46
N ARG A 26 15.41 11.86 -3.18
CA ARG A 26 14.78 12.73 -4.19
C ARG A 26 15.72 13.75 -4.81
N ARG A 27 16.85 14.07 -4.17
CA ARG A 27 17.86 14.97 -4.75
C ARG A 27 18.59 14.34 -5.93
N ILE A 28 18.65 13.00 -5.96
CA ILE A 28 19.37 12.23 -6.97
C ILE A 28 18.39 11.62 -7.97
N ILE A 29 17.24 11.16 -7.49
CA ILE A 29 16.28 10.40 -8.27
C ILE A 29 15.07 11.28 -8.60
N PRO A 30 14.83 11.61 -9.89
CA PRO A 30 13.67 12.38 -10.29
C PRO A 30 12.38 11.55 -10.22
N SER A 31 11.25 12.22 -10.01
CA SER A 31 9.93 11.61 -10.06
C SER A 31 9.53 11.20 -11.48
N LEU A 32 9.03 9.97 -11.66
CA LEU A 32 8.50 9.50 -12.94
C LEU A 32 6.99 9.78 -13.01
N GLY A 33 6.63 10.88 -13.68
CA GLY A 33 5.24 11.29 -13.86
C GLY A 33 4.53 11.48 -12.51
N PRO A 34 3.40 10.78 -12.25
CA PRO A 34 2.62 10.95 -11.01
C PRO A 34 3.10 10.05 -9.85
N ILE A 35 4.25 9.38 -9.99
CA ILE A 35 4.82 8.45 -9.00
C ILE A 35 6.11 9.04 -8.44
N ASP A 36 6.26 8.97 -7.12
CA ASP A 36 7.51 9.30 -6.44
C ASP A 36 8.49 8.13 -6.54
N SER A 37 9.35 8.18 -7.55
CA SER A 37 10.36 7.15 -7.82
C SER A 37 11.34 6.95 -6.67
N ALA A 38 11.67 7.99 -5.91
CA ALA A 38 12.58 7.87 -4.77
C ALA A 38 11.95 7.03 -3.66
N SER A 39 10.67 7.28 -3.34
CA SER A 39 9.92 6.45 -2.39
C SER A 39 9.74 5.02 -2.89
N LEU A 40 9.45 4.84 -4.18
CA LEU A 40 9.27 3.51 -4.77
C LEU A 40 10.56 2.70 -4.73
N LEU A 41 11.69 3.31 -5.09
CA LEU A 41 13.01 2.66 -5.02
C LEU A 41 13.37 2.33 -3.58
N LEU A 42 13.17 3.27 -2.65
CA LEU A 42 13.42 3.03 -1.23
C LEU A 42 12.60 1.83 -0.72
N ALA A 43 11.30 1.80 -1.03
CA ALA A 43 10.43 0.68 -0.65
C ALA A 43 10.90 -0.64 -1.28
N PHE A 44 11.30 -0.63 -2.56
CA PHE A 44 11.84 -1.82 -3.23
C PHE A 44 13.12 -2.33 -2.57
N LEU A 45 14.06 -1.44 -2.24
CA LEU A 45 15.30 -1.80 -1.56
C LEU A 45 15.03 -2.38 -0.17
N LEU A 46 14.12 -1.76 0.60
CA LEU A 46 13.71 -2.28 1.91
C LEU A 46 13.10 -3.69 1.81
N MET A 47 12.22 -3.92 0.84
CA MET A 47 11.60 -5.23 0.62
C MET A 47 12.62 -6.28 0.17
N THR A 48 13.59 -5.90 -0.66
CA THR A 48 14.70 -6.77 -1.09
C THR A 48 15.58 -7.17 0.09
N ILE A 49 15.89 -6.24 0.99
CA ILE A 49 16.74 -6.47 2.16
C ILE A 49 15.99 -7.29 3.24
N LYS A 50 14.67 -7.14 3.32
CA LYS A 50 13.83 -7.83 4.31
C LYS A 50 14.06 -9.35 4.33
N TYR A 51 14.09 -9.99 3.16
CA TYR A 51 14.16 -11.46 3.08
C TYR A 51 15.51 -12.04 3.55
N PRO A 52 16.68 -11.56 3.08
CA PRO A 52 17.98 -12.00 3.61
C PRO A 52 18.15 -11.73 5.11
N LEU A 53 17.61 -10.60 5.59
CA LEU A 53 17.65 -10.27 7.01
C LEU A 53 16.80 -11.23 7.85
N LEU A 54 15.64 -11.63 7.33
CA LEU A 54 14.78 -12.63 7.97
C LEU A 54 15.49 -13.98 8.08
N LEU A 55 16.19 -14.42 7.03
CA LEU A 55 16.98 -15.67 7.04
C LEU A 55 18.13 -15.60 8.04
N LEU A 56 18.80 -14.44 8.15
CA LEU A 56 19.84 -14.23 9.16
C LEU A 56 19.27 -14.40 10.57
N ILE A 57 18.08 -13.88 10.83
CA ILE A 57 17.43 -13.96 12.15
C ILE A 57 16.99 -15.40 12.47
N GLN A 58 16.40 -16.12 11.50
CA GLN A 58 15.86 -17.46 11.74
C GLN A 58 16.92 -18.56 11.72
N GLY A 59 17.88 -18.48 10.79
CA GLY A 59 18.85 -19.53 10.52
C GLY A 59 20.31 -19.16 10.80
N GLY A 60 20.58 -17.93 11.25
CA GLY A 60 21.94 -17.45 11.53
C GLY A 60 22.80 -17.21 10.29
N ALA A 61 22.27 -17.41 9.09
CA ALA A 61 22.97 -17.28 7.83
C ALA A 61 22.24 -16.32 6.88
N MET A 62 22.99 -15.38 6.29
CA MET A 62 22.48 -14.51 5.24
C MET A 62 22.65 -15.17 3.88
N SER A 63 21.59 -15.18 3.07
CA SER A 63 21.65 -15.58 1.66
C SER A 63 21.57 -14.37 0.75
N LEU A 64 22.68 -14.04 0.10
CA LEU A 64 22.74 -12.98 -0.91
C LEU A 64 22.70 -13.63 -2.29
N SER A 65 21.53 -13.58 -2.92
CA SER A 65 21.29 -14.12 -4.25
C SER A 65 20.57 -13.09 -5.13
N PRO A 66 20.82 -13.07 -6.46
CA PRO A 66 20.04 -12.25 -7.37
C PRO A 66 18.53 -12.47 -7.28
N TYR A 67 18.07 -13.65 -6.87
CA TYR A 67 16.65 -13.95 -6.66
C TYR A 67 15.99 -13.08 -5.57
N ASN A 68 16.78 -12.51 -4.64
CA ASN A 68 16.26 -11.61 -3.62
C ASN A 68 15.61 -10.36 -4.21
N LEU A 69 16.05 -9.92 -5.41
CA LEU A 69 15.43 -8.80 -6.13
C LEU A 69 14.02 -9.15 -6.59
N LEU A 70 13.82 -10.39 -7.07
CA LEU A 70 12.49 -10.87 -7.47
C LEU A 70 11.57 -10.99 -6.24
N PHE A 71 12.08 -11.53 -5.14
CA PHE A 71 11.34 -11.58 -3.87
C PHE A 71 10.99 -10.18 -3.37
N GLY A 72 11.94 -9.23 -3.40
CA GLY A 72 11.69 -7.84 -3.06
C GLY A 72 10.60 -7.20 -3.92
N LEU A 73 10.54 -7.51 -5.21
CA LEU A 73 9.50 -7.01 -6.10
C LEU A 73 8.12 -7.56 -5.73
N ILE A 74 8.02 -8.88 -5.52
CA ILE A 74 6.77 -9.53 -5.14
C ILE A 74 6.30 -9.01 -3.76
N SER A 75 7.20 -8.92 -2.79
CA SER A 75 6.95 -8.35 -1.47
C SER A 75 6.49 -6.91 -1.53
N LEU A 76 7.04 -6.09 -2.43
CA LEU A 76 6.61 -4.70 -2.64
C LEU A 76 5.16 -4.63 -3.15
N VAL A 77 4.83 -5.44 -4.16
CA VAL A 77 3.47 -5.51 -4.71
C VAL A 77 2.48 -6.01 -3.65
N LYS A 78 2.85 -7.07 -2.93
CA LYS A 78 2.06 -7.62 -1.81
C LYS A 78 1.84 -6.54 -0.74
N SER A 79 2.89 -5.84 -0.33
CA SER A 79 2.81 -4.78 0.69
C SER A 79 1.96 -3.60 0.24
N ALA A 80 2.02 -3.21 -1.05
CA ALA A 80 1.14 -2.20 -1.60
C ALA A 80 -0.34 -2.64 -1.54
N GLY A 81 -0.62 -3.91 -1.85
CA GLY A 81 -1.95 -4.50 -1.68
C GLY A 81 -2.44 -4.44 -0.23
N TYR A 82 -1.60 -4.80 0.75
CA TYR A 82 -1.93 -4.68 2.17
C TYR A 82 -2.19 -3.23 2.60
N LEU A 83 -1.38 -2.29 2.12
CA LEU A 83 -1.59 -0.87 2.42
C LEU A 83 -2.96 -0.42 1.91
N ILE A 84 -3.30 -0.74 0.66
CA ILE A 84 -4.60 -0.43 0.07
C ILE A 84 -5.73 -1.06 0.87
N PHE A 85 -5.58 -2.34 1.25
CA PHE A 85 -6.55 -3.05 2.09
C PHE A 85 -6.81 -2.29 3.39
N TRP A 86 -5.76 -1.93 4.13
CA TRP A 86 -5.89 -1.22 5.41
C TRP A 86 -6.46 0.19 5.25
N VAL A 87 -6.06 0.93 4.21
CA VAL A 87 -6.64 2.24 3.90
C VAL A 87 -8.15 2.14 3.66
N MET A 88 -8.62 1.10 2.98
CA MET A 88 -10.06 0.88 2.77
C MET A 88 -10.80 0.50 4.04
N ILE A 89 -10.21 -0.34 4.90
CA ILE A 89 -10.78 -0.65 6.22
C ILE A 89 -10.89 0.62 7.06
N ILE A 90 -9.83 1.44 7.12
CA ILE A 90 -9.85 2.72 7.83
C ILE A 90 -10.94 3.63 7.26
N ARG A 91 -11.05 3.77 5.93
CA ARG A 91 -12.14 4.54 5.29
C ARG A 91 -13.52 4.06 5.73
N ALA A 92 -13.74 2.74 5.71
CA ALA A 92 -15.03 2.14 6.10
C ALA A 92 -15.35 2.43 7.56
N LEU A 93 -14.39 2.27 8.47
CA LEU A 93 -14.57 2.59 9.88
C LEU A 93 -14.84 4.08 10.11
N MET A 94 -14.09 4.97 9.44
CA MET A 94 -14.30 6.42 9.55
C MET A 94 -15.67 6.86 9.03
N SER A 95 -16.23 6.17 8.04
CA SER A 95 -17.59 6.46 7.55
C SER A 95 -18.66 6.35 8.63
N TRP A 96 -18.46 5.49 9.63
CA TRP A 96 -19.34 5.35 10.79
C TRP A 96 -19.00 6.32 11.92
N VAL A 97 -17.70 6.51 12.19
CA VAL A 97 -17.22 7.27 13.36
C VAL A 97 -17.30 8.78 13.14
N SER A 98 -16.71 9.31 12.07
CA SER A 98 -16.59 10.75 11.82
C SER A 98 -17.57 11.27 10.80
N GLN A 99 -18.15 10.39 9.97
CA GLN A 99 -19.13 10.72 8.94
C GLN A 99 -18.69 11.87 8.01
N GLY A 100 -17.40 11.92 7.67
CA GLY A 100 -16.84 12.91 6.73
C GLY A 100 -16.40 14.24 7.35
N ARG A 101 -16.41 14.36 8.68
CA ARG A 101 -16.03 15.59 9.39
C ARG A 101 -14.53 15.70 9.68
N SER A 102 -13.76 14.62 9.51
CA SER A 102 -12.33 14.60 9.81
C SER A 102 -11.49 14.87 8.55
N PRO A 103 -10.35 15.59 8.67
CA PRO A 103 -9.40 15.73 7.56
C PRO A 103 -8.89 14.39 7.01
N ILE A 104 -8.83 13.36 7.84
CA ILE A 104 -8.39 12.01 7.44
C ILE A 104 -9.38 11.41 6.44
N ASP A 105 -10.68 11.64 6.60
CA ASP A 105 -11.74 11.07 5.76
C ASP A 105 -11.54 11.46 4.30
N TYR A 106 -11.20 12.73 4.08
CA TYR A 106 -10.97 13.27 2.75
C TYR A 106 -9.73 12.64 2.08
N VAL A 107 -8.67 12.37 2.84
CA VAL A 107 -7.47 11.69 2.32
C VAL A 107 -7.76 10.23 2.00
N MET A 108 -8.43 9.52 2.90
CA MET A 108 -8.80 8.12 2.71
C MET A 108 -9.72 7.94 1.50
N TYR A 109 -10.68 8.86 1.31
CA TYR A 109 -11.52 8.92 0.12
C TYR A 109 -10.66 9.05 -1.15
N GLN A 110 -9.82 10.09 -1.25
CA GLN A 110 -8.98 10.33 -2.43
C GLN A 110 -8.04 9.16 -2.75
N LEU A 111 -7.42 8.55 -1.74
CA LEU A 111 -6.51 7.41 -1.93
C LEU A 111 -7.20 6.19 -2.53
N THR A 112 -8.49 6.00 -2.23
CA THR A 112 -9.23 4.79 -2.60
C THR A 112 -10.15 4.99 -3.80
N GLU A 113 -10.54 6.22 -4.12
CA GLU A 113 -11.42 6.52 -5.24
C GLU A 113 -10.97 5.93 -6.59
N PRO A 114 -9.69 5.95 -6.98
CA PRO A 114 -9.29 5.34 -8.24
C PRO A 114 -9.60 3.84 -8.36
N LEU A 115 -9.67 3.11 -7.25
CA LEU A 115 -10.03 1.69 -7.22
C LEU A 115 -11.54 1.49 -7.07
N MET A 116 -12.19 2.35 -6.27
CA MET A 116 -13.62 2.22 -5.97
C MET A 116 -14.50 2.77 -7.09
N ALA A 117 -14.10 3.85 -7.77
CA ALA A 117 -14.93 4.52 -8.77
C ALA A 117 -15.34 3.61 -9.94
N PRO A 118 -14.47 2.75 -10.50
CA PRO A 118 -14.89 1.79 -11.53
C PRO A 118 -15.94 0.79 -11.02
N ILE A 119 -15.82 0.32 -9.78
CA ILE A 119 -16.75 -0.64 -9.19
C ILE A 119 -18.09 0.02 -8.84
N ARG A 120 -18.05 1.26 -8.33
CA ARG A 120 -19.24 2.03 -7.99
C ARG A 120 -20.13 2.33 -9.21
N ARG A 121 -19.58 2.30 -10.42
CA ARG A 121 -20.36 2.40 -11.67
C ARG A 121 -21.23 1.16 -11.92
N ILE A 122 -20.86 0.00 -11.37
CA ILE A 122 -21.58 -1.26 -11.55
C ILE A 122 -22.51 -1.51 -10.36
N ILE A 123 -22.02 -1.29 -9.13
CA ILE A 123 -22.78 -1.49 -7.89
C ILE A 123 -22.85 -0.15 -7.16
N PRO A 124 -23.91 0.66 -7.37
CA PRO A 124 -24.06 1.94 -6.70
C PRO A 124 -24.31 1.75 -5.20
N ALA A 125 -24.07 2.80 -4.43
CA ALA A 125 -24.36 2.80 -3.00
C ALA A 125 -25.87 2.61 -2.76
N MET A 126 -26.24 1.67 -1.90
CA MET A 126 -27.64 1.46 -1.47
C MET A 126 -27.76 1.81 0.01
N GLY A 127 -28.70 2.67 0.38
CA GLY A 127 -28.93 3.03 1.78
C GLY A 127 -27.77 3.78 2.46
N GLY A 128 -26.93 4.50 1.71
CA GLY A 128 -25.80 5.25 2.25
C GLY A 128 -24.55 4.41 2.56
N ILE A 129 -24.56 3.11 2.29
CA ILE A 129 -23.42 2.19 2.46
C ILE A 129 -22.70 2.01 1.12
N ASP A 130 -21.38 2.21 1.12
CA ASP A 130 -20.54 2.04 -0.08
C ASP A 130 -20.10 0.58 -0.25
N PHE A 131 -20.93 -0.21 -0.94
CA PHE A 131 -20.63 -1.63 -1.24
C PHE A 131 -19.40 -1.81 -2.13
N SER A 132 -18.94 -0.78 -2.85
CA SER A 132 -17.76 -0.88 -3.70
C SER A 132 -16.50 -1.20 -2.88
N ALA A 133 -16.38 -0.65 -1.67
CA ALA A 133 -15.26 -0.92 -0.76
C ALA A 133 -15.18 -2.41 -0.40
N MET A 134 -16.32 -3.05 -0.11
CA MET A 134 -16.38 -4.47 0.24
C MET A 134 -15.93 -5.36 -0.93
N VAL A 135 -16.30 -5.00 -2.16
CA VAL A 135 -15.87 -5.74 -3.35
C VAL A 135 -14.36 -5.62 -3.56
N VAL A 136 -13.76 -4.42 -3.44
CA VAL A 136 -12.30 -4.28 -3.57
C VAL A 136 -11.58 -5.06 -2.47
N ILE A 137 -12.07 -5.00 -1.22
CA ILE A 137 -11.53 -5.76 -0.09
C ILE A 137 -11.54 -7.26 -0.39
N LEU A 138 -12.66 -7.77 -0.90
CA LEU A 138 -12.80 -9.19 -1.25
C LEU A 138 -11.84 -9.60 -2.37
N ILE A 139 -11.67 -8.76 -3.41
CA ILE A 139 -10.72 -9.01 -4.49
C ILE A 139 -9.28 -9.06 -3.95
N LEU A 140 -8.89 -8.10 -3.10
CA LEU A 140 -7.55 -8.10 -2.50
C LEU A 140 -7.33 -9.33 -1.61
N TYR A 141 -8.34 -9.72 -0.85
CA TYR A 141 -8.29 -10.92 -0.01
C TYR A 141 -8.13 -12.19 -0.87
N LEU A 142 -8.90 -12.31 -1.94
CA LEU A 142 -8.80 -13.42 -2.89
C LEU A 142 -7.41 -13.49 -3.54
N ILE A 143 -6.87 -12.36 -3.99
CA ILE A 143 -5.51 -12.31 -4.57
C ILE A 143 -4.47 -12.74 -3.54
N ASN A 144 -4.62 -12.32 -2.28
CA ASN A 144 -3.70 -12.70 -1.21
C ASN A 144 -3.77 -14.20 -0.90
N TYR A 145 -4.99 -14.76 -0.86
CA TYR A 145 -5.21 -16.18 -0.63
C TYR A 145 -4.69 -17.03 -1.78
N LEU A 146 -4.95 -16.62 -3.02
CA LEU A 146 -4.38 -17.26 -4.21
C LEU A 146 -2.84 -17.25 -4.16
N GLY A 147 -2.23 -16.17 -3.69
CA GLY A 147 -0.78 -16.12 -3.44
C GLY A 147 -0.31 -17.17 -2.43
N MET A 148 -1.07 -17.38 -1.35
CA MET A 148 -0.79 -18.46 -0.40
C MET A 148 -0.90 -19.84 -1.04
N ASP A 149 -1.95 -20.09 -1.82
CA ASP A 149 -2.15 -21.38 -2.49
C ASP A 149 -1.05 -21.70 -3.52
N LEU A 150 -0.59 -20.68 -4.25
CA LEU A 150 0.41 -20.85 -5.32
C LEU A 150 1.85 -20.95 -4.80
N PHE A 151 2.21 -20.21 -3.75
CA PHE A 151 3.60 -20.08 -3.29
C PHE A 151 3.84 -20.62 -1.86
N GLY A 152 2.79 -21.04 -1.15
CA GLY A 152 2.90 -21.68 0.16
C GLY A 152 3.60 -20.82 1.21
N GLU A 153 4.51 -21.45 1.97
CA GLU A 153 5.29 -20.78 3.04
C GLU A 153 6.12 -19.60 2.51
N ILE A 154 6.59 -19.66 1.26
CA ILE A 154 7.34 -18.56 0.66
C ILE A 154 6.45 -17.32 0.61
N TRP A 155 5.17 -17.46 0.24
CA TRP A 155 4.25 -16.31 0.25
C TRP A 155 4.15 -15.69 1.62
N PHE A 156 4.11 -16.47 2.70
CA PHE A 156 4.01 -15.95 4.07
C PHE A 156 5.23 -15.10 4.45
N LEU A 157 6.42 -15.49 4.00
CA LEU A 157 7.68 -14.79 4.27
C LEU A 157 7.85 -13.52 3.41
N LEU A 158 7.28 -13.52 2.20
CA LEU A 158 7.25 -12.36 1.29
C LEU A 158 6.41 -11.21 1.82
#